data_AF-A0A938JGA0-F1
#
_entry.id   AF-A0A938JGA0-F1
#
_cell.length_a   1.000
_cell.length_b   1.000
_cell.length_c   1.000
_cell.angle_alpha   90.00
_cell.angle_beta   90.00
_cell.angle_gamma   90.00
#
_symmetry.space_group_name_H-M   'P 1'
#
loop_
_entity.id
_entity.type
_entity.pdbx_description
1 polymer ?
#
loop_
_entity_poly.entity_id
_entity_poly.type
_entity_poly.pdbx_seq_one_letter_code
_entity_poly.pdbx_strand_id
1 'polypeptide(L)'
;MGSHPCGHARRQEGTRRHAALRHPRRRGSASHTRRARPRPAGGGLRGGDDVTGRRVLVLNGPNLGRLGVREPEIYGHTTHEELARACGDWGAELGLDVEVRQTDSEAELVGWLHEAADARIPVVLNAGAFTHYSYALRDALAQVPATTVEVHLSNPAAREEFRHTSVIASVVTGSISGFGVDSYALALRAIAGRDA
;
A
#
# COMPACT_ATOMS: atom_id res chain seq x y z
N MET A 1 31.56 -17.98 -62.94
CA MET A 1 31.41 -16.64 -62.31
C MET A 1 30.83 -16.90 -60.93
N GLY A 2 31.62 -17.28 -59.93
CA GLY A 2 32.52 -16.46 -59.11
C GLY A 2 31.98 -16.53 -57.66
N SER A 3 32.39 -17.52 -56.86
CA SER A 3 33.44 -17.46 -55.83
C SER A 3 33.10 -16.63 -54.58
N HIS A 4 32.83 -17.31 -53.45
CA HIS A 4 33.04 -16.87 -52.05
C HIS A 4 34.45 -16.22 -51.88
N PRO A 5 34.78 -15.39 -50.84
CA PRO A 5 34.55 -15.73 -49.42
C PRO A 5 34.58 -14.58 -48.34
N CYS A 6 34.38 -15.00 -47.08
CA CYS A 6 35.07 -14.64 -45.82
C CYS A 6 35.33 -13.15 -45.41
N GLY A 7 34.98 -12.84 -44.15
CA GLY A 7 35.48 -11.67 -43.42
C GLY A 7 35.39 -11.85 -41.89
N HIS A 8 36.44 -12.41 -41.30
CA HIS A 8 36.73 -12.41 -39.86
C HIS A 8 37.21 -11.04 -39.35
N ALA A 9 36.84 -10.63 -38.14
CA ALA A 9 37.68 -9.88 -37.17
C ALA A 9 36.98 -9.82 -35.79
N ARG A 10 37.39 -10.62 -34.79
CA ARG A 10 38.41 -10.36 -33.75
C ARG A 10 38.05 -9.27 -32.70
N ARG A 11 37.69 -9.77 -31.51
CA ARG A 11 38.33 -9.55 -30.18
C ARG A 11 38.73 -8.11 -29.80
N GLN A 12 38.28 -7.63 -28.64
CA GLN A 12 39.20 -7.13 -27.60
C GLN A 12 38.57 -7.08 -26.20
N GLU A 13 39.22 -7.79 -25.28
CA GLU A 13 39.10 -7.67 -23.83
C GLU A 13 39.64 -6.33 -23.35
N GLY A 14 39.02 -5.77 -22.31
CA GLY A 14 39.50 -4.59 -21.60
C GLY A 14 39.42 -4.78 -20.08
N THR A 15 40.27 -5.64 -19.53
CA THR A 15 40.61 -5.67 -18.10
C THR A 15 41.42 -4.43 -17.72
N ARG A 16 40.99 -3.65 -16.72
CA ARG A 16 41.92 -2.92 -15.83
C ARG A 16 41.42 -2.93 -14.38
N ARG A 17 42.32 -3.44 -13.53
CA ARG A 17 42.30 -3.50 -12.07
C ARG A 17 42.80 -2.19 -11.44
N HIS A 18 42.67 -2.14 -10.10
CA HIS A 18 43.37 -1.29 -9.12
C HIS A 18 42.74 0.11 -8.89
N ALA A 19 42.62 0.64 -7.67
CA ALA A 19 43.31 0.32 -6.43
C ALA A 19 42.44 0.67 -5.19
N ALA A 20 42.61 -0.12 -4.14
CA ALA A 20 42.21 0.22 -2.79
C ALA A 20 43.16 1.26 -2.19
N LEU A 21 42.63 2.24 -1.46
CA LEU A 21 43.40 3.04 -0.50
C LEU A 21 42.62 3.13 0.82
N ARG A 22 43.24 2.57 1.85
CA ARG A 22 42.86 2.65 3.27
C ARG A 22 43.61 3.82 3.94
N HIS A 23 42.97 4.34 4.99
CA HIS A 23 43.50 4.94 6.24
C HIS A 23 43.04 6.37 6.52
N PRO A 24 43.04 6.84 7.78
CA PRO A 24 42.86 6.15 9.05
C PRO A 24 41.78 6.80 9.94
N ARG A 25 41.38 6.05 10.98
CA ARG A 25 40.52 6.50 12.08
C ARG A 25 41.21 7.63 12.87
N ARG A 26 40.49 8.72 13.14
CA ARG A 26 40.83 9.66 14.24
C ARG A 26 39.86 9.46 15.40
N ARG A 27 40.42 9.01 16.53
CA ARG A 27 39.81 9.10 17.87
C ARG A 27 39.93 10.55 18.34
N GLY A 28 38.83 11.12 18.81
CA GLY A 28 38.80 12.37 19.57
C GLY A 28 37.92 12.18 20.79
N SER A 29 38.53 12.21 21.97
CA SER A 29 37.91 12.15 23.28
C SER A 29 37.77 13.55 23.88
N ALA A 30 36.59 13.87 24.44
CA ALA A 30 36.38 14.83 25.53
C ALA A 30 34.91 14.68 25.96
N SER A 31 34.54 14.07 27.09
CA SER A 31 34.66 14.47 28.50
C SER A 31 33.81 15.69 28.91
N HIS A 32 32.84 15.43 29.82
CA HIS A 32 32.16 16.34 30.74
C HIS A 32 31.19 17.38 30.12
N THR A 33 29.89 17.41 30.47
CA THR A 33 29.38 17.68 31.83
C THR A 33 27.90 17.30 31.93
N ARG A 34 27.50 16.77 33.11
CA ARG A 34 26.11 16.56 33.51
C ARG A 34 25.36 17.90 33.61
N ARG A 35 24.15 17.97 33.04
CA ARG A 35 23.09 18.85 33.55
C ARG A 35 21.73 18.18 33.42
N ALA A 36 21.18 17.78 34.56
CA ALA A 36 19.79 17.37 34.68
C ALA A 36 18.88 18.61 34.55
N ARG A 37 17.77 18.47 33.84
CA ARG A 37 16.66 19.43 33.81
C ARG A 37 15.31 18.69 33.82
N PRO A 38 14.25 19.36 34.32
CA PRO A 38 13.35 18.82 35.34
C PRO A 38 12.12 18.11 34.76
N ARG A 39 11.47 17.30 35.60
CA ARG A 39 10.10 16.81 35.36
C ARG A 39 9.14 18.00 35.36
N PRO A 40 8.23 18.14 34.40
CA PRO A 40 7.07 18.98 34.60
C PRO A 40 6.06 18.23 35.48
N ALA A 41 5.65 18.90 36.55
CA ALA A 41 4.50 18.54 37.36
C ALA A 41 3.24 19.14 36.73
N GLY A 42 2.17 18.33 36.67
CA GLY A 42 0.80 18.79 36.87
C GLY A 42 0.07 19.48 35.71
N GLY A 43 -1.11 18.94 35.40
CA GLY A 43 -2.31 19.75 35.28
C GLY A 43 -2.66 20.25 33.88
N GLY A 44 -3.47 19.47 33.18
CA GLY A 44 -4.19 19.92 32.00
C GLY A 44 -5.25 18.90 31.62
N LEU A 45 -6.37 18.89 32.35
CA LEU A 45 -7.62 18.32 31.85
C LEU A 45 -8.04 19.18 30.64
N ARG A 46 -7.54 18.82 29.45
CA ARG A 46 -8.17 19.17 28.17
C ARG A 46 -9.19 18.06 27.96
N GLY A 47 -10.46 18.35 28.16
CA GLY A 47 -11.31 18.78 27.05
C GLY A 47 -11.75 17.51 26.35
N GLY A 48 -12.96 17.04 26.66
CA GLY A 48 -13.55 15.86 26.03
C GLY A 48 -13.80 16.15 24.55
N ASP A 49 -12.82 15.81 23.72
CA ASP A 49 -13.05 15.57 22.31
C ASP A 49 -13.62 14.15 22.23
N ASP A 50 -14.83 14.03 21.71
CA ASP A 50 -15.44 12.77 21.32
C ASP A 50 -14.41 11.96 20.52
N VAL A 51 -13.96 10.82 21.07
CA VAL A 51 -12.88 10.00 20.47
C VAL A 51 -13.47 9.27 19.28
N THR A 52 -13.73 10.01 18.20
CA THR A 52 -14.04 9.45 16.89
C THR A 52 -12.72 9.42 16.14
N GLY A 53 -12.22 8.20 15.90
CA GLY A 53 -11.01 7.99 15.11
C GLY A 53 -11.15 8.61 13.72
N ARG A 54 -10.04 8.93 13.05
CA ARG A 54 -10.11 9.45 11.67
C ARG A 54 -10.78 8.40 10.80
N ARG A 55 -11.91 8.75 10.17
CA ARG A 55 -12.67 7.86 9.27
C ARG A 55 -11.80 7.38 8.12
N VAL A 56 -11.88 6.09 7.78
CA VAL A 56 -11.22 5.45 6.64
C VAL A 56 -12.20 4.49 5.96
N LEU A 57 -12.28 4.53 4.64
CA LEU A 57 -13.07 3.58 3.87
C LEU A 57 -12.20 2.42 3.39
N VAL A 58 -12.60 1.19 3.68
CA VAL A 58 -12.03 -0.02 3.08
C VAL A 58 -13.04 -0.54 2.06
N LEU A 59 -12.73 -0.34 0.78
CA LEU A 59 -13.63 -0.64 -0.34
C LEU A 59 -13.16 -1.90 -1.07
N ASN A 60 -14.08 -2.83 -1.26
CA ASN A 60 -13.83 -4.11 -1.91
C ASN A 60 -14.70 -4.24 -3.17
N GLY A 61 -14.05 -4.52 -4.29
CA GLY A 61 -14.70 -4.75 -5.57
C GLY A 61 -15.25 -6.18 -5.72
N PRO A 62 -15.40 -6.66 -6.97
CA PRO A 62 -16.24 -7.78 -7.29
C PRO A 62 -15.66 -9.10 -6.78
N ASN A 63 -16.56 -9.99 -6.39
CA ASN A 63 -16.32 -11.33 -5.84
C ASN A 63 -15.66 -11.39 -4.45
N LEU A 64 -15.22 -10.26 -3.88
CA LEU A 64 -14.60 -10.25 -2.54
C LEU A 64 -15.62 -10.50 -1.42
N GLY A 65 -16.92 -10.32 -1.67
CA GLY A 65 -17.97 -10.77 -0.75
C GLY A 65 -18.04 -12.30 -0.63
N ARG A 66 -17.37 -13.04 -1.51
CA ARG A 66 -17.34 -14.51 -1.54
C ARG A 66 -16.02 -15.11 -1.01
N LEU A 67 -15.21 -14.31 -0.31
CA LEU A 67 -14.00 -14.81 0.36
C LEU A 67 -14.34 -15.97 1.32
N GLY A 68 -13.44 -16.93 1.46
CA GLY A 68 -13.62 -18.15 2.26
C GLY A 68 -14.48 -19.24 1.61
N VAL A 69 -15.21 -18.95 0.52
CA VAL A 69 -16.07 -19.94 -0.17
C VAL A 69 -15.37 -20.57 -1.39
N ARG A 70 -14.42 -19.86 -2.01
CA ARG A 70 -13.84 -20.23 -3.30
C ARG A 70 -12.32 -20.25 -3.26
N GLU A 71 -11.71 -21.34 -3.73
CA GLU A 71 -10.24 -21.52 -3.85
C GLU A 71 -9.49 -21.12 -2.56
N PRO A 72 -9.83 -21.71 -1.39
CA PRO A 72 -9.27 -21.34 -0.09
C PRO A 72 -7.75 -21.53 -0.03
N GLU A 73 -7.16 -22.37 -0.88
CA GLU A 73 -5.72 -22.54 -0.99
C GLU A 73 -5.01 -21.29 -1.54
N ILE A 74 -5.73 -20.43 -2.27
CA ILE A 74 -5.18 -19.21 -2.88
C ILE A 74 -5.51 -17.96 -2.05
N TYR A 75 -6.72 -17.88 -1.50
CA TYR A 75 -7.23 -16.68 -0.81
C TYR A 75 -7.36 -16.83 0.71
N GLY A 76 -7.09 -18.01 1.25
CA GLY A 76 -7.30 -18.34 2.65
C GLY A 76 -8.74 -18.70 2.98
N HIS A 77 -8.96 -19.11 4.22
CA HIS A 77 -10.28 -19.46 4.74
C HIS A 77 -11.05 -18.26 5.29
N THR A 78 -10.43 -17.09 5.35
CA THR A 78 -11.02 -15.88 5.91
C THR A 78 -12.22 -15.44 5.07
N THR A 79 -13.37 -15.28 5.73
CA THR A 79 -14.59 -14.73 5.12
C THR A 79 -14.52 -13.21 5.00
N HIS A 80 -15.39 -12.61 4.17
CA HIS A 80 -15.48 -11.15 4.09
C HIS A 80 -15.87 -10.52 5.43
N GLU A 81 -16.76 -11.15 6.21
CA GLU A 81 -17.15 -10.70 7.54
C GLU A 81 -15.98 -10.75 8.54
N GLU A 82 -15.13 -11.77 8.47
CA GLU A 82 -13.91 -11.86 9.27
C GLU A 82 -12.88 -10.80 8.88
N LEU A 83 -12.70 -10.55 7.58
CA LEU A 83 -11.89 -9.46 7.08
C LEU A 83 -12.41 -8.10 7.58
N ALA A 84 -13.73 -7.88 7.55
CA ALA A 84 -14.33 -6.64 8.00
C ALA A 84 -14.08 -6.39 9.49
N ARG A 85 -14.25 -7.42 10.32
CA ARG A 85 -13.92 -7.36 11.76
C ARG A 85 -12.44 -7.07 11.99
N ALA A 86 -11.55 -7.79 11.31
CA ALA A 86 -10.11 -7.58 11.45
C ALA A 86 -9.68 -6.16 11.05
N CYS A 87 -10.25 -5.60 9.97
CA CYS A 87 -10.03 -4.21 9.58
C CYS A 87 -10.50 -3.21 10.64
N GLY A 88 -11.64 -3.47 11.29
CA GLY A 88 -12.12 -2.68 12.42
C GLY A 88 -11.17 -2.73 13.61
N ASP A 89 -10.71 -3.92 13.99
CA ASP A 89 -9.77 -4.13 15.10
C ASP A 89 -8.42 -3.42 14.85
N TRP A 90 -7.83 -3.62 13.66
CA TRP A 90 -6.60 -2.93 13.26
C TRP A 90 -6.78 -1.41 13.18
N GLY A 91 -7.95 -0.96 12.71
CA GLY A 91 -8.30 0.46 12.69
C GLY A 91 -8.29 1.06 14.09
N ALA A 92 -8.98 0.41 15.02
CA ALA A 92 -9.07 0.85 16.41
C ALA A 92 -7.69 0.91 17.09
N GLU A 93 -6.83 -0.08 16.87
CA GLU A 93 -5.42 -0.08 17.34
C GLU A 93 -4.62 1.12 16.80
N LEU A 94 -4.98 1.64 15.63
CA LEU A 94 -4.31 2.75 14.94
C LEU A 94 -5.01 4.10 15.15
N GLY A 95 -6.09 4.16 15.94
CA GLY A 95 -6.88 5.39 16.13
C GLY A 95 -7.69 5.81 14.90
N LEU A 96 -8.05 4.85 14.04
CA LEU A 96 -8.87 5.03 12.85
C LEU A 96 -10.29 4.50 13.08
N ASP A 97 -11.28 5.17 12.49
CA ASP A 97 -12.65 4.68 12.40
C ASP A 97 -12.84 4.02 11.02
N VAL A 98 -12.80 2.69 10.98
CA VAL A 98 -12.75 1.93 9.71
C VAL A 98 -14.14 1.44 9.34
N GLU A 99 -14.60 1.86 8.16
CA GLU A 99 -15.82 1.36 7.55
C GLU A 99 -15.47 0.48 6.34
N VAL A 100 -15.93 -0.76 6.37
CA VAL A 100 -15.67 -1.75 5.31
C VAL A 100 -16.90 -1.94 4.45
N ARG A 101 -16.75 -1.80 3.14
CA ARG A 101 -17.81 -2.01 2.15
C ARG A 101 -17.37 -2.97 1.05
N GLN A 102 -18.33 -3.63 0.43
CA GLN A 102 -18.09 -4.51 -0.72
C GLN A 102 -19.23 -4.44 -1.72
N THR A 103 -18.89 -4.39 -3.01
CA THR A 103 -19.86 -4.46 -4.10
C THR A 103 -19.30 -5.20 -5.31
N ASP A 104 -20.19 -5.85 -6.04
CA ASP A 104 -19.91 -6.40 -7.37
C ASP A 104 -20.20 -5.39 -8.50
N SER A 105 -20.75 -4.22 -8.17
CA SER A 105 -21.12 -3.17 -9.11
C SER A 105 -20.04 -2.10 -9.25
N GLU A 106 -19.55 -1.88 -10.46
CA GLU A 106 -18.61 -0.81 -10.77
C GLU A 106 -19.21 0.57 -10.43
N ALA A 107 -20.48 0.79 -10.78
CA ALA A 107 -21.16 2.07 -10.54
C ALA A 107 -21.30 2.39 -9.04
N GLU A 108 -21.55 1.39 -8.21
CA GLU A 108 -21.66 1.56 -6.77
C GLU A 108 -20.28 1.87 -6.15
N LEU A 109 -19.24 1.17 -6.59
CA LEU A 109 -17.87 1.43 -6.13
C LEU A 109 -17.38 2.83 -6.55
N VAL A 110 -17.72 3.28 -7.76
CA VAL A 110 -17.51 4.68 -8.20
C VAL A 110 -18.24 5.66 -7.29
N GLY A 111 -19.49 5.36 -6.91
CA GLY A 111 -20.27 6.18 -5.98
C GLY A 111 -19.59 6.35 -4.62
N TRP A 112 -19.04 5.28 -4.05
CA TRP A 112 -18.28 5.35 -2.79
C TRP A 112 -16.97 6.11 -2.91
N LEU A 113 -16.32 6.07 -4.08
CA LEU A 113 -15.14 6.89 -4.34
C LEU A 113 -15.47 8.38 -4.44
N HIS A 114 -16.62 8.74 -5.01
CA HIS A 114 -17.11 10.13 -4.98
C HIS A 114 -17.41 10.58 -3.54
N GLU A 115 -18.04 9.72 -2.72
CA GLU A 115 -18.22 10.01 -1.28
C GLU A 115 -16.87 10.27 -0.59
N ALA A 116 -15.86 9.43 -0.87
CA ALA A 116 -14.52 9.60 -0.33
C ALA A 116 -13.86 10.91 -0.80
N ALA A 117 -14.05 11.29 -2.06
CA ALA A 117 -13.52 12.52 -2.62
C ALA A 117 -14.13 13.76 -1.95
N ASP A 118 -15.47 13.82 -1.88
CA ASP A 118 -16.21 14.95 -1.32
C ASP A 118 -15.90 15.15 0.17
N ALA A 119 -15.82 14.05 0.92
CA ALA A 119 -15.54 14.07 2.36
C ALA A 119 -14.05 14.02 2.70
N ARG A 120 -13.16 13.92 1.71
CA ARG A 120 -11.69 13.79 1.87
C ARG A 120 -11.29 12.62 2.77
N ILE A 121 -11.94 11.49 2.60
CA ILE A 121 -11.73 10.30 3.41
C ILE A 121 -10.62 9.44 2.79
N PRO A 122 -9.60 9.02 3.55
CA PRO A 122 -8.61 8.05 3.09
C PRO A 122 -9.25 6.71 2.70
N VAL A 123 -8.67 6.06 1.69
CA VAL A 123 -9.23 4.83 1.11
C VAL A 123 -8.20 3.70 1.11
N VAL A 124 -8.61 2.51 1.56
CA VAL A 124 -7.98 1.23 1.20
C VAL A 124 -8.86 0.59 0.14
N LEU A 125 -8.32 0.32 -1.04
CA LEU A 125 -9.09 -0.23 -2.16
C LEU A 125 -8.51 -1.55 -2.63
N ASN A 126 -9.30 -2.61 -2.52
CA ASN A 126 -9.10 -3.83 -3.30
C ASN A 126 -10.17 -3.88 -4.40
N ALA A 127 -9.84 -3.38 -5.60
CA ALA A 127 -10.80 -3.30 -6.70
C ALA A 127 -11.05 -4.66 -7.39
N GLY A 128 -10.45 -5.75 -6.92
CA GLY A 128 -10.63 -7.09 -7.48
C GLY A 128 -10.31 -7.11 -8.98
N ALA A 129 -11.24 -7.64 -9.78
CA ALA A 129 -11.09 -7.68 -11.24
C ALA A 129 -11.00 -6.27 -11.87
N PHE A 130 -11.68 -5.27 -11.29
CA PHE A 130 -11.75 -3.92 -11.86
C PHE A 130 -10.39 -3.22 -11.90
N THR A 131 -9.42 -3.62 -11.06
CA THR A 131 -8.03 -3.15 -11.14
C THR A 131 -7.47 -3.20 -12.56
N HIS A 132 -7.86 -4.19 -13.35
CA HIS A 132 -7.21 -4.49 -14.63
C HIS A 132 -7.85 -3.81 -15.85
N TYR A 133 -9.05 -3.22 -15.70
CA TYR A 133 -9.77 -2.68 -16.86
C TYR A 133 -10.69 -1.48 -16.58
N SER A 134 -10.97 -1.14 -15.31
CA SER A 134 -11.89 -0.05 -15.00
C SER A 134 -11.19 1.31 -15.03
N TYR A 135 -11.26 1.98 -16.18
CA TYR A 135 -10.87 3.39 -16.28
C TYR A 135 -11.86 4.31 -15.56
N ALA A 136 -13.12 3.89 -15.40
CA ALA A 136 -14.09 4.64 -14.60
C ALA A 136 -13.66 4.75 -13.13
N LEU A 137 -13.21 3.65 -12.52
CA LEU A 137 -12.66 3.68 -11.15
C LEU A 137 -11.37 4.48 -11.07
N ARG A 138 -10.49 4.39 -12.09
CA ARG A 138 -9.27 5.20 -12.15
C ARG A 138 -9.61 6.69 -12.10
N ASP A 139 -10.57 7.13 -12.91
CA ASP A 139 -10.91 8.55 -13.01
C ASP A 139 -11.69 9.05 -11.77
N ALA A 140 -12.48 8.18 -11.12
CA ALA A 140 -13.08 8.46 -9.83
C ALA A 140 -12.02 8.56 -8.71
N LEU A 141 -11.05 7.63 -8.67
CA LEU A 141 -9.94 7.64 -7.72
C LEU A 141 -9.07 8.88 -7.85
N ALA A 142 -8.82 9.33 -9.08
CA ALA A 142 -8.02 10.54 -9.33
C ALA A 142 -8.62 11.82 -8.71
N GLN A 143 -9.90 11.80 -8.35
CA GLN A 143 -10.59 12.90 -7.67
C GLN A 143 -10.47 12.83 -6.15
N VAL A 144 -10.06 11.70 -5.57
CA VAL A 144 -9.90 11.53 -4.12
C VAL A 144 -8.62 12.24 -3.68
N PRO A 145 -8.70 13.34 -2.90
CA PRO A 145 -7.51 14.11 -2.50
C PRO A 145 -6.77 13.49 -1.31
N ALA A 146 -7.39 12.52 -0.63
CA ALA A 146 -6.84 11.85 0.54
C ALA A 146 -5.93 10.67 0.15
N THR A 147 -5.16 10.16 1.12
CA THR A 147 -4.32 8.98 0.92
C THR A 147 -5.16 7.79 0.48
N THR A 148 -4.78 7.19 -0.65
CA THR A 148 -5.45 5.99 -1.17
C THR A 148 -4.42 4.88 -1.40
N VAL A 149 -4.67 3.71 -0.83
CA VAL A 149 -3.78 2.54 -0.93
C VAL A 149 -4.49 1.41 -1.67
N GLU A 150 -3.93 0.97 -2.79
CA GLU A 150 -4.39 -0.21 -3.51
C GLU A 150 -3.93 -1.49 -2.78
N VAL A 151 -4.82 -2.46 -2.63
CA VAL A 151 -4.55 -3.73 -1.97
C VAL A 151 -4.91 -4.91 -2.86
N HIS A 152 -4.01 -5.90 -2.90
CA HIS A 152 -4.26 -7.22 -3.47
C HIS A 152 -3.93 -8.32 -2.46
N LEU A 153 -4.84 -9.28 -2.29
CA LEU A 153 -4.61 -10.47 -1.46
C LEU A 153 -3.47 -11.32 -2.02
N SER A 154 -3.55 -11.67 -3.30
CA SER A 154 -2.50 -12.39 -4.04
C SER A 154 -1.49 -11.42 -4.66
N ASN A 155 -0.34 -11.91 -5.13
CA ASN A 155 0.57 -11.13 -5.96
C ASN A 155 0.12 -11.16 -7.44
N PRO A 156 -0.42 -10.07 -8.02
CA PRO A 156 -0.88 -10.09 -9.40
C PRO A 156 0.24 -10.35 -10.42
N ALA A 157 1.49 -9.94 -10.12
CA ALA A 157 2.63 -10.15 -11.00
C ALA A 157 3.07 -11.62 -11.13
N ALA A 158 2.64 -12.49 -10.21
CA ALA A 158 2.88 -13.93 -10.28
C ALA A 158 1.75 -14.70 -10.98
N ARG A 159 0.75 -13.98 -11.52
CA ARG A 159 -0.46 -14.55 -12.14
C ARG A 159 -0.46 -14.33 -13.65
N GLU A 160 -1.62 -14.53 -14.28
CA GLU A 160 -1.82 -14.34 -15.73
C GLU A 160 -1.46 -12.90 -16.15
N GLU A 161 -0.96 -12.73 -17.38
CA GLU A 161 -0.42 -11.45 -17.88
C GLU A 161 -1.42 -10.29 -17.77
N PHE A 162 -2.72 -10.54 -18.00
CA PHE A 162 -3.75 -9.50 -17.88
C PHE A 162 -3.89 -8.95 -16.44
N ARG A 163 -3.36 -9.65 -15.43
CA ARG A 163 -3.36 -9.20 -14.03
C ARG A 163 -2.13 -8.37 -13.66
N HIS A 164 -1.12 -8.32 -14.53
CA HIS A 164 0.11 -7.58 -14.25
C HIS A 164 -0.12 -6.07 -14.31
N THR A 165 -1.09 -5.64 -15.12
CA THR A 165 -1.44 -4.23 -15.27
C THR A 165 -2.54 -3.84 -14.31
N SER A 166 -2.27 -2.84 -13.48
CA SER A 166 -3.27 -2.10 -12.70
C SER A 166 -3.49 -0.75 -13.38
N VAL A 167 -4.70 -0.49 -13.87
CA VAL A 167 -5.03 0.81 -14.49
C VAL A 167 -5.14 1.91 -13.43
N ILE A 168 -5.36 1.54 -12.17
CA ILE A 168 -5.49 2.47 -11.04
C ILE A 168 -4.15 2.78 -10.36
N ALA A 169 -3.09 1.98 -10.58
CA ALA A 169 -1.79 2.16 -9.92
C ALA A 169 -1.18 3.55 -10.10
N SER A 170 -1.48 4.23 -11.21
CA SER A 170 -0.99 5.59 -11.50
C SER A 170 -1.64 6.71 -10.67
N VAL A 171 -2.77 6.44 -10.01
CA VAL A 171 -3.58 7.47 -9.30
C VAL A 171 -3.72 7.19 -7.81
N VAL A 172 -3.20 6.06 -7.31
CA VAL A 172 -3.14 5.74 -5.88
C VAL A 172 -1.82 6.19 -5.26
N THR A 173 -1.80 6.36 -3.94
CA THR A 173 -0.57 6.71 -3.19
C THR A 173 0.47 5.59 -3.21
N GLY A 174 0.02 4.34 -3.27
CA GLY A 174 0.86 3.16 -3.38
C GLY A 174 0.03 1.88 -3.38
N SER A 175 0.68 0.76 -3.70
CA SER A 175 0.02 -0.55 -3.80
C SER A 175 0.71 -1.57 -2.89
N ILE A 176 -0.07 -2.44 -2.25
CA ILE A 176 0.38 -3.52 -1.38
C ILE A 176 -0.24 -4.83 -1.89
N SER A 177 0.59 -5.81 -2.21
CA SER A 177 0.14 -7.03 -2.90
C SER A 177 0.83 -8.28 -2.37
N GLY A 178 0.08 -9.38 -2.25
CA GLY A 178 0.65 -10.70 -2.01
C GLY A 178 0.86 -11.11 -0.56
N PHE A 179 0.37 -10.33 0.41
CA PHE A 179 0.43 -10.66 1.84
C PHE A 179 -0.90 -11.20 2.38
N GLY A 180 -1.81 -11.63 1.50
CA GLY A 180 -3.13 -12.09 1.91
C GLY A 180 -3.90 -10.98 2.64
N VAL A 181 -4.62 -11.36 3.70
CA VAL A 181 -5.44 -10.43 4.51
C VAL A 181 -4.58 -9.38 5.21
N ASP A 182 -3.32 -9.69 5.53
CA ASP A 182 -2.40 -8.74 6.16
C ASP A 182 -2.07 -7.53 5.26
N SER A 183 -2.29 -7.63 3.94
CA SER A 183 -2.19 -6.47 3.04
C SER A 183 -3.08 -5.30 3.49
N TYR A 184 -4.25 -5.58 4.08
CA TYR A 184 -5.15 -4.55 4.62
C TYR A 184 -4.58 -3.89 5.88
N ALA A 185 -4.03 -4.68 6.81
CA ALA A 185 -3.38 -4.15 8.01
C ALA A 185 -2.20 -3.23 7.65
N LEU A 186 -1.40 -3.62 6.65
CA LEU A 186 -0.30 -2.80 6.14
C LEU A 186 -0.81 -1.50 5.50
N ALA A 187 -1.92 -1.55 4.75
CA ALA A 187 -2.53 -0.37 4.14
C ALA A 187 -3.07 0.61 5.20
N LEU A 188 -3.75 0.10 6.23
CA LEU A 188 -4.24 0.91 7.35
C LEU A 188 -3.09 1.57 8.11
N ARG A 189 -1.98 0.86 8.34
CA ARG A 189 -0.76 1.43 8.92
C ARG A 189 -0.15 2.53 8.05
N ALA A 190 -0.13 2.32 6.72
CA ALA A 190 0.37 3.32 5.78
C ALA A 190 -0.49 4.60 5.80
N ILE A 191 -1.81 4.46 5.96
CA ILE A 191 -2.74 5.58 6.16
C ILE A 191 -2.49 6.25 7.51
N ALA A 192 -2.41 5.49 8.61
CA ALA A 192 -2.20 6.03 9.96
C ALA A 192 -0.88 6.79 10.11
N GLY A 193 0.20 6.31 9.47
CA GLY A 193 1.52 6.96 9.51
C GLY A 193 1.66 8.19 8.62
N ARG A 194 0.61 8.56 7.87
CA ARG A 194 0.56 9.79 7.09
C ARG A 194 -0.38 10.77 7.80
N ASP A 195 0.23 11.78 8.43
CA ASP A 195 -0.48 12.90 9.03
C ASP A 195 -1.39 13.55 7.97
N ALA A 196 -2.62 13.88 8.37
CA ALA A 196 -3.65 14.49 7.53
C ALA A 196 -3.32 15.93 7.13
#